data_AF-A0AA49J6D4-F1
#
_entry.id   AF-A0AA49J6D4-F1
#
_cell.length_a   1.000
_cell.length_b   1.000
_cell.length_c   1.000
_cell.angle_alpha   90.00
_cell.angle_beta   90.00
_cell.angle_gamma   90.00
#
_symmetry.space_group_name_H-M   'P 1'
#
loop_
_entity.id
_entity.type
_entity.pdbx_description
1 polymer ?
#
loop_
_entity_poly.entity_id
_entity_poly.type
_entity_poly.pdbx_seq_one_letter_code
_entity_poly.pdbx_strand_id
1 'polypeptide(L)'
;YGIIFLHHIYYKPATCIIDGVMDTILAAFIASAIGQIDILAYNLRNFDVLAERKRKRDLQKRTGILRNKKHYIHYTLKKSIVHYNSIIRYVLMIESAFSLASVLQFMLSVMVLCLVGIQFLSIENPRSHPMQIAWMAIYLTCMLIEVFILCWFGNELILKSLELRQAAFDGPWLKMDPKTTMFIVIFLERSKRPLRVTAGKIFTLSLNTYTYLINWSYKAFAVM
;
A
#
# COMPACT_ATOMS: atom_id res chain seq x y z
N TYR A 1 -28.82 11.06 -33.61
CA TYR A 1 -27.63 11.83 -33.19
C TYR A 1 -27.74 12.42 -31.78
N GLY A 2 -28.83 13.09 -31.39
CA GLY A 2 -28.96 13.68 -30.04
C GLY A 2 -28.87 12.69 -28.87
N ILE A 3 -29.49 11.51 -28.99
CA ILE A 3 -29.45 10.46 -27.95
C ILE A 3 -28.02 9.91 -27.75
N ILE A 4 -27.27 9.72 -28.85
CA ILE A 4 -25.88 9.24 -28.81
C ILE A 4 -24.96 10.29 -28.19
N PHE A 5 -25.18 11.57 -28.50
CA PHE A 5 -24.43 12.67 -27.93
C PHE A 5 -24.67 12.81 -26.43
N LEU A 6 -25.94 12.75 -26.00
CA LEU A 6 -26.31 12.71 -24.57
C LEU A 6 -25.66 11.51 -23.88
N HIS A 7 -25.73 10.32 -24.48
CA HIS A 7 -25.11 9.12 -23.92
C HIS A 7 -23.59 9.31 -23.71
N HIS A 8 -22.86 9.87 -24.69
CA HIS A 8 -21.43 10.15 -24.53
C HIS A 8 -21.11 11.18 -23.45
N ILE A 9 -21.94 12.22 -23.31
CA ILE A 9 -21.76 13.28 -22.31
C ILE A 9 -21.92 12.74 -20.89
N TYR A 10 -22.83 11.79 -20.67
CA TYR A 10 -23.04 11.22 -19.34
C TYR A 10 -22.10 10.04 -19.05
N TYR A 11 -21.88 9.16 -20.02
CA TYR A 11 -21.14 7.93 -19.81
C TYR A 11 -19.64 8.18 -19.56
N LYS A 12 -18.98 9.04 -20.35
CA LYS A 12 -17.53 9.27 -20.23
C LYS A 12 -17.12 9.84 -18.87
N PRO A 13 -17.77 10.88 -18.32
CA PRO A 13 -17.44 11.37 -16.99
C PRO A 13 -17.77 10.33 -15.92
N ALA A 14 -18.87 9.60 -16.06
CA ALA A 14 -19.24 8.55 -15.11
C ALA A 14 -18.17 7.45 -15.03
N THR A 15 -17.66 6.98 -16.17
CA THR A 15 -16.58 5.98 -16.18
C THR A 15 -15.29 6.51 -15.55
N CYS A 16 -14.88 7.75 -15.86
CA CYS A 16 -13.69 8.34 -15.26
C CYS A 16 -13.83 8.52 -13.74
N ILE A 17 -15.02 8.90 -13.26
CA ILE A 17 -15.29 9.03 -11.83
C ILE A 17 -15.20 7.66 -11.15
N ILE A 18 -15.78 6.61 -11.75
CA ILE A 18 -15.73 5.25 -11.20
C ILE A 18 -14.27 4.79 -11.12
N ASP A 19 -13.49 5.00 -12.17
CA ASP A 19 -12.07 4.60 -12.23
C ASP A 19 -11.24 5.29 -11.14
N GLY A 20 -11.34 6.62 -11.05
CA GLY A 20 -10.66 7.38 -10.00
C GLY A 20 -11.13 7.00 -8.58
N VAL A 21 -12.41 6.65 -8.41
CA VAL A 21 -12.92 6.13 -7.12
C VAL A 21 -12.31 4.76 -6.80
N MET A 22 -12.16 3.87 -7.78
CA MET A 22 -11.54 2.56 -7.55
C MET A 22 -10.06 2.68 -7.13
N ASP A 23 -9.30 3.55 -7.80
CA ASP A 23 -7.89 3.77 -7.49
C ASP A 23 -7.69 4.45 -6.12
N THR A 24 -8.54 5.42 -5.79
CA THR A 24 -8.52 6.05 -4.46
C THR A 24 -8.92 5.08 -3.35
N ILE A 25 -9.88 4.19 -3.59
CA ILE A 25 -10.26 3.13 -2.63
C ILE A 25 -9.09 2.17 -2.38
N LEU A 26 -8.41 1.71 -3.43
CA LEU A 26 -7.24 0.84 -3.30
C LEU A 26 -6.15 1.52 -2.48
N ALA A 27 -5.81 2.77 -2.82
CA ALA A 27 -4.83 3.56 -2.09
C ALA A 27 -5.23 3.74 -0.61
N ALA A 28 -6.51 4.03 -0.33
CA ALA A 28 -7.03 4.19 1.02
C ALA A 28 -6.93 2.89 1.84
N PHE A 29 -7.22 1.74 1.25
CA PHE A 29 -7.07 0.45 1.93
C PHE A 29 -5.60 0.14 2.24
N ILE A 30 -4.67 0.38 1.31
CA ILE A 30 -3.24 0.22 1.56
C ILE A 30 -2.77 1.20 2.65
N ALA A 31 -3.20 2.46 2.60
CA ALA A 31 -2.91 3.46 3.63
C ALA A 31 -3.44 3.04 5.01
N SER A 32 -4.62 2.44 5.06
CA SER A 32 -5.17 1.91 6.32
C SER A 32 -4.34 0.75 6.86
N ALA A 33 -3.83 -0.13 5.99
CA ALA A 33 -2.92 -1.21 6.38
C ALA A 33 -1.60 -0.66 6.93
N ILE A 34 -1.05 0.38 6.28
CA ILE A 34 0.14 1.11 6.77
C ILE A 34 -0.11 1.68 8.17
N GLY A 35 -1.23 2.36 8.40
CA GLY A 35 -1.57 2.89 9.72
C GLY A 35 -1.69 1.80 10.79
N GLN A 36 -2.25 0.63 10.45
CA GLN A 36 -2.30 -0.52 11.36
C GLN A 36 -0.90 -1.08 11.68
N ILE A 37 0.00 -1.06 10.70
CA ILE A 37 1.41 -1.44 10.88
C ILE A 37 2.11 -0.47 11.84
N ASP A 38 1.93 0.84 11.68
CA ASP A 38 2.53 1.84 12.58
C ASP A 38 2.02 1.68 14.02
N ILE A 39 0.71 1.43 14.20
CA ILE A 39 0.13 1.13 15.53
C ILE A 39 0.77 -0.12 16.13
N LEU A 40 0.95 -1.17 15.32
CA LEU A 40 1.59 -2.41 15.76
C LEU A 40 3.07 -2.18 16.13
N ALA A 41 3.80 -1.40 15.34
CA ALA A 41 5.19 -1.03 15.60
C ALA A 41 5.31 -0.29 16.94
N TYR A 42 4.43 0.69 17.20
CA TYR A 42 4.36 1.37 18.49
C TYR A 42 4.07 0.39 19.65
N ASN A 43 3.10 -0.51 19.47
CA ASN A 43 2.76 -1.51 20.49
C ASN A 43 3.93 -2.46 20.80
N LEU A 44 4.75 -2.81 19.79
CA LEU A 44 5.94 -3.66 19.93
C LEU A 44 7.12 -2.91 20.56
N ARG A 45 7.26 -1.61 20.32
CA ARG A 45 8.32 -0.82 20.96
C ARG A 45 8.05 -0.59 22.45
N ASN A 46 6.77 -0.48 22.83
CA ASN A 46 6.34 -0.06 24.17
C ASN A 46 5.53 -1.14 24.92
N PHE A 47 5.64 -2.43 24.55
CA PHE A 47 4.76 -3.49 25.10
C PHE A 47 4.80 -3.61 26.62
N ASP A 48 5.93 -3.29 27.26
CA ASP A 48 6.12 -3.32 28.72
C ASP A 48 5.33 -2.21 29.42
N VAL A 49 5.40 -0.98 28.90
CA VAL A 49 4.64 0.18 29.36
C VAL A 49 3.15 -0.05 29.13
N LEU A 50 2.77 -0.62 27.99
CA LEU A 50 1.37 -1.00 27.72
C LEU A 50 0.88 -2.07 28.71
N ALA A 51 1.69 -3.08 29.01
CA ALA A 51 1.37 -4.09 30.01
C ALA A 51 1.19 -3.48 31.42
N GLU A 52 2.05 -2.54 31.80
CA GLU A 52 1.91 -1.83 33.09
C GLU A 52 0.68 -0.93 33.15
N ARG A 53 0.40 -0.17 32.09
CA ARG A 53 -0.82 0.67 32.00
C ARG A 53 -2.08 -0.18 32.10
N LYS A 54 -2.08 -1.38 31.51
CA LYS A 54 -3.21 -2.31 31.63
C LYS A 54 -3.34 -2.87 33.04
N ARG A 55 -2.22 -3.31 33.64
CA ARG A 55 -2.18 -3.77 35.04
C ARG A 55 -2.73 -2.71 36.00
N LYS A 56 -2.34 -1.43 35.85
CA LYS A 56 -2.84 -0.33 36.69
C LYS A 56 -4.35 -0.10 36.53
N ARG A 57 -4.86 -0.18 35.29
CA ARG A 57 -6.31 -0.06 35.02
C ARG A 57 -7.11 -1.21 35.63
N ASP A 58 -6.61 -2.44 35.54
CA ASP A 58 -7.29 -3.60 36.10
C ASP A 58 -7.24 -3.59 37.65
N LEU A 59 -6.13 -3.08 38.23
CA LEU A 59 -6.02 -2.82 39.67
C LEU A 59 -7.07 -1.82 40.17
N GLN A 60 -7.30 -0.75 39.39
CA GLN A 60 -8.25 0.31 39.73
C GLN A 60 -9.71 -0.14 39.60
N LYS A 61 -10.01 -1.11 38.71
CA LYS A 61 -11.36 -1.63 38.46
C LYS A 61 -11.84 -2.70 39.46
N ARG A 62 -11.12 -2.99 40.55
CA ARG A 62 -11.46 -4.01 41.59
C ARG A 62 -11.97 -5.35 41.03
N THR A 63 -11.49 -5.77 39.86
CA THR A 63 -11.94 -6.99 39.17
C THR A 63 -10.84 -8.04 39.23
N GLY A 64 -10.88 -8.89 40.27
CA GLY A 64 -10.23 -10.19 40.30
C GLY A 64 -8.71 -10.24 40.56
N ILE A 65 -8.27 -11.46 40.92
CA ILE A 65 -6.93 -11.93 41.31
C ILE A 65 -5.79 -11.14 40.64
N LEU A 66 -4.91 -10.52 41.43
CA LEU A 66 -3.70 -9.84 40.95
C LEU A 66 -2.79 -10.83 40.19
N ARG A 67 -2.92 -10.85 38.87
CA ARG A 67 -1.99 -11.59 38.00
C ARG A 67 -0.63 -10.91 37.96
N ASN A 68 0.42 -11.73 37.89
CA ASN A 68 1.80 -11.26 37.83
C ASN A 68 2.03 -10.38 36.58
N LYS A 69 2.94 -9.39 36.66
CA LYS A 69 3.35 -8.51 35.54
C LYS A 69 3.65 -9.30 34.25
N LYS A 70 4.28 -10.46 34.39
CA LYS A 70 4.60 -11.39 33.29
C LYS A 70 3.37 -11.79 32.47
N HIS A 71 2.22 -12.01 33.12
CA HIS A 71 0.98 -12.38 32.44
C HIS A 71 0.49 -11.26 31.53
N TYR A 72 0.56 -10.01 31.98
CA TYR A 72 0.15 -8.84 31.19
C TYR A 72 1.06 -8.62 29.98
N ILE A 73 2.37 -8.80 30.15
CA ILE A 73 3.35 -8.71 29.05
C ILE A 73 3.05 -9.77 28.00
N HIS A 74 2.90 -11.03 28.43
CA HIS A 74 2.59 -12.14 27.54
C HIS A 74 1.25 -11.93 26.81
N TYR A 75 0.23 -11.44 27.51
CA TYR A 75 -1.06 -11.08 26.91
C TYR A 75 -0.91 -9.99 25.84
N THR A 76 -0.17 -8.91 26.12
CA THR A 76 0.04 -7.80 25.18
C THR A 76 0.77 -8.29 23.93
N LEU A 77 1.85 -9.07 24.08
CA LEU A 77 2.58 -9.63 22.94
C LEU A 77 1.74 -10.61 22.13
N LYS A 78 0.97 -11.48 22.78
CA LYS A 78 0.02 -12.36 22.08
C LYS A 78 -0.98 -11.54 21.27
N LYS A 79 -1.50 -10.45 21.84
CA LYS A 79 -2.40 -9.53 21.13
C LYS A 79 -1.72 -8.89 19.91
N SER A 80 -0.47 -8.45 20.04
CA SER A 80 0.31 -7.89 18.93
C SER A 80 0.52 -8.92 17.80
N ILE A 81 0.82 -10.18 18.13
CA ILE A 81 0.97 -11.25 17.13
C ILE A 81 -0.35 -11.55 16.42
N VAL A 82 -1.47 -11.59 17.16
CA VAL A 82 -2.79 -11.77 16.56
C VAL A 82 -3.13 -10.59 15.64
N HIS A 83 -2.84 -9.36 16.05
CA HIS A 83 -3.03 -8.16 15.23
C HIS A 83 -2.18 -8.21 13.95
N TYR A 84 -0.91 -8.61 14.05
CA TYR A 84 -0.05 -8.82 12.88
C TYR A 84 -0.62 -9.83 11.89
N ASN A 85 -1.12 -10.98 12.38
CA ASN A 85 -1.77 -11.98 11.52
C ASN A 85 -3.04 -11.43 10.86
N SER A 86 -3.80 -10.58 11.55
CA SER A 86 -4.96 -9.90 10.97
C SER A 86 -4.54 -8.92 9.88
N ILE A 87 -3.45 -8.17 10.06
CA ILE A 87 -2.90 -7.27 9.03
C ILE A 87 -2.47 -8.07 7.80
N ILE A 88 -1.76 -9.20 7.98
CA ILE A 88 -1.38 -10.08 6.86
C ILE A 88 -2.62 -10.50 6.06
N ARG A 89 -3.67 -10.99 6.76
CA ARG A 89 -4.93 -11.39 6.09
C ARG A 89 -5.61 -10.24 5.38
N TYR A 90 -5.58 -9.05 5.97
CA TYR A 90 -6.15 -7.85 5.37
C TYR A 90 -5.42 -7.46 4.08
N VAL A 91 -4.09 -7.44 4.08
CA VAL A 91 -3.28 -7.18 2.88
C VAL A 91 -3.51 -8.23 1.80
N LEU A 92 -3.60 -9.51 2.16
CA LEU A 92 -3.92 -10.59 1.21
C LEU A 92 -5.31 -10.44 0.61
N MET A 93 -6.28 -9.94 1.38
CA MET A 93 -7.64 -9.67 0.90
C MET A 93 -7.64 -8.52 -0.11
N ILE A 94 -6.95 -7.41 0.22
CA ILE A 94 -6.75 -6.28 -0.71
C ILE A 94 -6.10 -6.77 -2.00
N GLU A 95 -5.01 -7.52 -1.87
CA GLU A 95 -4.30 -8.11 -3.00
C GLU A 95 -5.27 -8.93 -3.86
N SER A 96 -6.00 -9.88 -3.29
CA SER A 96 -6.92 -10.73 -4.04
C SER A 96 -8.06 -9.96 -4.73
N ALA A 97 -8.58 -8.90 -4.10
CA ALA A 97 -9.68 -8.12 -4.63
C ALA A 97 -9.24 -7.19 -5.78
N PHE A 98 -8.06 -6.59 -5.66
CA PHE A 98 -7.59 -5.59 -6.62
C PHE A 98 -6.51 -6.11 -7.57
N SER A 99 -6.05 -7.37 -7.44
CA SER A 99 -4.97 -7.93 -8.25
C SER A 99 -5.22 -7.78 -9.75
N LEU A 100 -6.44 -8.12 -10.20
CA LEU A 100 -6.83 -8.05 -11.61
C LEU A 100 -6.98 -6.60 -12.07
N ALA A 101 -7.62 -5.75 -11.25
CA ALA A 101 -7.81 -4.33 -11.55
C ALA A 101 -6.47 -3.63 -11.73
N SER A 102 -5.50 -3.86 -10.83
CA SER A 102 -4.16 -3.29 -10.96
C SER A 102 -3.47 -3.74 -12.24
N VAL A 103 -3.53 -5.03 -12.63
CA VAL A 103 -2.91 -5.48 -13.90
C VAL A 103 -3.50 -4.75 -15.09
N LEU A 104 -4.83 -4.66 -15.16
CA LEU A 104 -5.50 -3.97 -16.25
C LEU A 104 -5.08 -2.50 -16.29
N GLN A 105 -5.00 -1.84 -15.13
CA GLN A 105 -4.55 -0.46 -15.03
C GLN A 105 -3.11 -0.29 -15.55
N PHE A 106 -2.20 -1.20 -15.22
CA PHE A 106 -0.82 -1.17 -15.75
C PHE A 106 -0.79 -1.38 -17.26
N MET A 107 -1.54 -2.34 -17.80
CA MET A 107 -1.57 -2.64 -19.23
C MET A 107 -2.18 -1.48 -20.03
N LEU A 108 -3.29 -0.90 -19.55
CA LEU A 108 -3.91 0.28 -20.14
C LEU A 108 -2.99 1.48 -20.09
N SER A 109 -2.30 1.70 -18.97
CA SER A 109 -1.32 2.79 -18.84
C SER A 109 -0.20 2.67 -19.88
N VAL A 110 0.36 1.46 -20.08
CA VAL A 110 1.38 1.23 -21.12
C VAL A 110 0.84 1.47 -22.53
N MET A 111 -0.37 0.99 -22.83
CA MET A 111 -1.01 1.21 -24.13
C MET A 111 -1.23 2.70 -24.40
N VAL A 112 -1.74 3.45 -23.41
CA VAL A 112 -1.93 4.90 -23.49
C VAL A 112 -0.60 5.62 -23.71
N LEU A 113 0.47 5.24 -23.00
CA LEU A 113 1.80 5.81 -23.20
C LEU A 113 2.29 5.64 -24.64
N CYS A 114 2.12 4.45 -25.22
CA CYS A 114 2.49 4.19 -26.61
C CYS A 114 1.65 5.01 -27.59
N LEU A 115 0.33 5.07 -27.42
CA LEU A 115 -0.57 5.81 -28.31
C LEU A 115 -0.30 7.32 -28.27
N VAL A 116 -0.10 7.89 -27.08
CA VAL A 116 0.25 9.30 -26.92
C VAL A 116 1.60 9.60 -27.57
N GLY A 117 2.58 8.71 -27.43
CA GLY A 117 3.89 8.83 -28.10
C GLY A 117 3.78 8.88 -29.62
N ILE A 118 3.02 7.95 -30.22
CA ILE A 118 2.77 7.93 -31.67
C ILE A 118 2.04 9.19 -32.11
N GLN A 119 1.00 9.60 -31.37
CA GLN A 119 0.23 10.78 -31.72
C GLN A 119 1.08 12.07 -31.62
N PHE A 120 2.05 12.11 -30.71
CA PHE A 120 3.02 13.20 -30.63
C PHE A 120 3.92 13.25 -31.86
N LEU A 121 4.42 12.11 -32.33
CA LEU A 121 5.26 12.00 -33.54
C LEU A 121 4.50 12.33 -34.82
N SER A 122 3.19 12.07 -34.87
CA SER A 122 2.36 12.35 -36.04
C SER A 122 2.03 13.84 -36.25
N ILE A 123 2.39 14.73 -35.31
CA ILE A 123 2.11 16.16 -35.43
C ILE A 123 3.20 16.82 -36.29
N GLU A 124 2.89 17.05 -37.57
CA GLU A 124 3.82 17.67 -38.53
C GLU A 124 4.17 19.13 -38.17
N ASN A 125 3.24 19.87 -37.53
CA ASN A 125 3.43 21.27 -37.15
C ASN A 125 3.03 21.53 -35.68
N PRO A 126 3.96 21.46 -34.73
CA PRO A 126 3.66 21.66 -33.30
C PRO A 126 3.09 23.05 -32.98
N ARG A 127 3.45 24.05 -33.80
CA ARG A 127 3.01 25.44 -33.61
C ARG A 127 1.57 25.70 -34.06
N SER A 128 0.97 24.85 -34.90
CA SER A 128 -0.41 25.05 -35.36
C SER A 128 -1.46 24.50 -34.39
N HIS A 129 -1.08 23.58 -33.49
CA HIS A 129 -2.02 22.92 -32.56
C HIS A 129 -1.54 22.93 -31.09
N PRO A 130 -1.20 24.09 -30.50
CA PRO A 130 -0.66 24.15 -29.14
C PRO A 130 -1.64 23.64 -28.08
N MET A 131 -2.95 23.87 -28.26
CA MET A 131 -3.99 23.40 -27.35
C MET A 131 -4.06 21.86 -27.31
N GLN A 132 -3.95 21.19 -28.46
CA GLN A 132 -4.00 19.72 -28.53
C GLN A 132 -2.81 19.10 -27.80
N ILE A 133 -1.61 19.64 -28.02
CA ILE A 133 -0.38 19.19 -27.34
C ILE A 133 -0.51 19.38 -25.83
N ALA A 134 -1.03 20.52 -25.38
CA ALA A 134 -1.25 20.79 -23.97
C ALA A 134 -2.20 19.76 -23.33
N TRP A 135 -3.34 19.47 -23.96
CA TRP A 135 -4.28 18.45 -23.46
C TRP A 135 -3.66 17.05 -23.41
N MET A 136 -2.89 16.66 -24.43
CA MET A 136 -2.19 15.38 -24.45
C MET A 136 -1.15 15.29 -23.33
N ALA A 137 -0.38 16.35 -23.10
CA ALA A 137 0.61 16.40 -22.02
C ALA A 137 -0.03 16.33 -20.63
N ILE A 138 -1.15 17.04 -20.42
CA ILE A 138 -1.92 16.98 -19.17
C ILE A 138 -2.45 15.57 -18.94
N TYR A 139 -3.05 14.96 -19.97
CA TYR A 139 -3.59 13.60 -19.88
C TYR A 139 -2.49 12.58 -19.56
N LEU A 140 -1.36 12.65 -20.26
CA LEU A 140 -0.19 11.81 -20.01
C LEU A 140 0.32 11.95 -18.56
N THR A 141 0.45 13.19 -18.09
CA THR A 141 0.94 13.47 -16.73
C THR A 141 -0.05 12.95 -15.68
N CYS A 142 -1.35 13.10 -15.92
CA CYS A 142 -2.40 12.57 -15.05
C CYS A 142 -2.30 11.06 -14.88
N MET A 143 -2.20 10.31 -15.99
CA MET A 143 -2.07 8.83 -15.96
C MET A 143 -0.78 8.39 -15.25
N LEU A 144 0.33 9.09 -15.47
CA LEU A 144 1.59 8.77 -14.79
C LEU A 144 1.50 8.98 -13.28
N ILE A 145 0.85 10.07 -12.83
CA ILE A 145 0.63 10.35 -11.41
C ILE A 145 -0.25 9.27 -10.76
N GLU A 146 -1.30 8.82 -11.46
CA GLU A 146 -2.20 7.77 -10.96
C GLU A 146 -1.46 6.47 -10.67
N VAL A 147 -0.68 5.96 -11.64
CA VAL A 147 0.15 4.76 -11.45
C VAL A 147 1.23 4.99 -10.39
N PHE A 148 1.83 6.18 -10.34
CA PHE A 148 2.84 6.54 -9.34
C PHE A 148 2.29 6.44 -7.92
N ILE A 149 1.10 7.00 -7.65
CA ILE A 149 0.47 6.99 -6.33
C ILE A 149 0.25 5.55 -5.85
N LEU A 150 -0.27 4.68 -6.71
CA LEU A 150 -0.47 3.26 -6.38
C LEU A 150 0.86 2.55 -6.04
N CYS A 151 1.90 2.78 -6.86
CA CYS A 151 3.23 2.23 -6.61
C CYS A 151 3.88 2.78 -5.34
N TRP A 152 3.64 4.06 -5.03
CA TRP A 152 4.13 4.72 -3.83
C TRP A 152 3.53 4.09 -2.57
N PHE A 153 2.20 3.95 -2.50
CA PHE A 153 1.55 3.29 -1.35
C PHE A 153 1.95 1.82 -1.21
N GLY A 154 2.05 1.09 -2.33
CA GLY A 154 2.57 -0.28 -2.33
C GLY A 154 4.00 -0.37 -1.78
N ASN A 155 4.87 0.57 -2.16
CA ASN A 155 6.24 0.66 -1.65
C ASN A 155 6.30 1.04 -0.17
N GLU A 156 5.51 2.02 0.25
CA GLU A 156 5.45 2.47 1.65
C GLU A 156 4.99 1.32 2.56
N LEU A 157 4.01 0.52 2.13
CA LEU A 157 3.60 -0.70 2.83
C LEU A 157 4.79 -1.66 3.03
N ILE A 158 5.62 -1.84 2.01
CA ILE A 158 6.81 -2.68 2.08
C ILE A 158 7.80 -2.13 3.11
N LEU A 159 8.12 -0.83 3.03
CA LEU A 159 9.07 -0.17 3.94
C LEU A 159 8.58 -0.26 5.39
N LYS A 160 7.32 0.09 5.65
CA LYS A 160 6.69 0.01 6.97
C LYS A 160 6.65 -1.41 7.51
N SER A 161 6.43 -2.40 6.64
CA SER A 161 6.48 -3.80 7.06
C SER A 161 7.88 -4.26 7.48
N LEU A 162 8.94 -3.67 6.91
CA LEU A 162 10.33 -3.93 7.32
C LEU A 162 10.67 -3.19 8.62
N GLU A 163 10.12 -2.00 8.83
CA GLU A 163 10.27 -1.21 10.07
C GLU A 163 9.73 -1.96 11.29
N LEU A 164 8.66 -2.76 11.14
CA LEU A 164 8.12 -3.62 12.22
C LEU A 164 9.17 -4.50 12.88
N ARG A 165 10.11 -5.04 12.09
CA ARG A 165 11.21 -5.87 12.61
C ARG A 165 12.11 -5.05 13.53
N GLN A 166 12.44 -3.83 13.11
CA GLN A 166 13.28 -2.93 13.91
C GLN A 166 12.55 -2.47 15.16
N ALA A 167 11.26 -2.15 15.07
CA ALA A 167 10.43 -1.80 16.23
C ALA A 167 10.34 -2.94 17.27
N ALA A 168 10.26 -4.19 16.83
CA ALA A 168 10.30 -5.35 17.73
C ALA A 168 11.68 -5.54 18.38
N PHE A 169 12.76 -5.25 17.65
CA PHE A 169 14.13 -5.32 18.15
C PHE A 169 14.45 -4.20 19.15
N ASP A 170 13.93 -2.99 18.94
CA ASP A 170 14.11 -1.83 19.82
C ASP A 170 13.29 -1.93 21.12
N GLY A 171 12.34 -2.87 21.18
CA GLY A 171 11.56 -3.14 22.39
C GLY A 171 12.42 -3.69 23.55
N PRO A 172 11.93 -3.62 24.79
CA PRO A 172 12.69 -4.04 25.98
C PRO A 172 12.75 -5.56 26.17
N TRP A 173 13.07 -6.33 25.13
CA TRP A 173 13.02 -7.80 25.12
C TRP A 173 14.20 -8.47 25.86
N LEU A 174 15.36 -7.82 25.93
CA LEU A 174 16.56 -8.34 26.60
C LEU A 174 16.38 -8.63 28.09
N LYS A 175 15.52 -7.87 28.77
CA LYS A 175 15.27 -7.98 30.22
C LYS A 175 14.05 -8.85 30.55
N MET A 176 13.49 -9.56 29.56
CA MET A 176 12.26 -10.34 29.70
C MET A 176 12.55 -11.80 30.05
N ASP A 177 11.49 -12.51 30.47
CA ASP A 177 11.58 -13.94 30.73
C ASP A 177 11.83 -14.74 29.44
N PRO A 178 12.48 -15.92 29.52
CA PRO A 178 12.84 -16.71 28.33
C PRO A 178 11.66 -17.04 27.41
N LYS A 179 10.46 -17.25 27.99
CA LYS A 179 9.26 -17.54 27.19
C LYS A 179 8.86 -16.32 26.37
N THR A 180 8.84 -15.14 26.97
CA THR A 180 8.57 -13.88 26.29
C THR A 180 9.59 -13.58 25.19
N THR A 181 10.88 -13.78 25.47
CA THR A 181 11.94 -13.60 24.48
C THR A 181 11.75 -14.52 23.28
N MET A 182 11.38 -15.79 23.49
CA MET A 182 11.09 -16.73 22.41
C MET A 182 9.97 -16.24 21.48
N PHE A 183 8.89 -15.65 22.00
CA PHE A 183 7.82 -15.08 21.16
C PHE A 183 8.31 -13.93 20.28
N ILE A 184 9.16 -13.07 20.82
CA ILE A 184 9.72 -11.92 20.09
C ILE A 184 10.69 -12.41 19.01
N VAL A 185 11.52 -13.42 19.28
CA VAL A 185 12.41 -14.03 18.28
C VAL A 185 11.61 -14.67 17.14
N ILE A 186 10.54 -15.40 17.44
CA ILE A 186 9.66 -15.97 16.42
C ILE A 186 9.03 -14.84 15.58
N PHE A 187 8.60 -13.75 16.22
CA PHE A 187 8.05 -12.59 15.51
C PHE A 187 9.09 -11.89 14.63
N LEU A 188 10.32 -11.72 15.11
CA LEU A 188 11.44 -11.19 14.33
C LEU A 188 11.72 -12.05 13.09
N GLU A 189 11.69 -13.37 13.23
CA GLU A 189 11.88 -14.28 12.10
C GLU A 189 10.74 -14.16 11.07
N ARG A 190 9.50 -14.06 11.55
CA ARG A 190 8.32 -13.90 10.67
C ARG A 190 8.33 -12.56 9.94
N SER A 191 8.72 -11.48 10.62
CA SER A 191 8.76 -10.11 10.08
C SER A 191 9.90 -9.86 9.09
N LYS A 192 10.83 -10.80 8.91
CA LYS A 192 11.82 -10.75 7.80
C LYS A 192 11.15 -10.77 6.42
N ARG A 193 9.93 -11.33 6.32
CA ARG A 193 9.16 -11.34 5.08
C ARG A 193 8.31 -10.07 5.02
N PRO A 194 8.63 -9.11 4.14
CA PRO A 194 7.84 -7.89 4.01
C PRO A 194 6.45 -8.18 3.46
N LEU A 195 5.49 -7.36 3.86
CA LEU A 195 4.15 -7.34 3.29
C LEU A 195 4.22 -6.63 1.94
N ARG A 196 3.71 -7.30 0.90
CA ARG A 196 3.74 -6.81 -0.49
C ARG A 196 2.36 -7.01 -1.09
N VAL A 197 1.94 -6.08 -1.94
CA VAL A 197 0.75 -6.22 -2.78
C VAL A 197 1.22 -6.47 -4.21
N THR A 198 0.63 -7.46 -4.89
CA THR A 198 0.99 -7.77 -6.28
C THR A 198 -0.18 -7.56 -7.24
N ALA A 199 0.13 -6.97 -8.40
CA ALA A 199 -0.73 -6.93 -9.56
C ALA A 199 -0.61 -8.26 -10.32
N GLY A 200 -1.71 -9.02 -10.37
CA GLY A 200 -1.84 -10.28 -11.10
C GLY A 200 -0.94 -11.42 -10.62
N LYS A 201 -0.29 -11.28 -9.45
CA LYS A 201 0.84 -12.12 -9.04
C LYS A 201 2.07 -12.06 -9.97
N ILE A 202 2.11 -11.09 -10.88
CA ILE A 202 3.20 -10.92 -11.84
C ILE A 202 4.13 -9.81 -11.37
N PHE A 203 3.57 -8.66 -10.97
CA PHE A 203 4.33 -7.48 -10.58
C PHE A 203 4.02 -7.07 -9.15
N THR A 204 5.05 -6.82 -8.35
CA THR A 204 4.87 -6.19 -7.04
C THR A 204 4.60 -4.70 -7.22
N LEU A 205 3.58 -4.16 -6.56
CA LEU A 205 3.34 -2.71 -6.52
C LEU A 205 4.48 -2.05 -5.75
N SER A 206 5.42 -1.42 -6.47
CA SER A 206 6.61 -0.80 -5.90
C SER A 206 7.14 0.30 -6.80
N LEU A 207 7.90 1.23 -6.22
CA LEU A 207 8.57 2.29 -6.97
C LEU A 207 9.56 1.73 -8.00
N ASN A 208 10.17 0.58 -7.73
CA ASN A 208 11.04 -0.09 -8.70
C ASN A 208 10.26 -0.52 -9.96
N THR A 209 9.06 -1.08 -9.79
CA THR A 209 8.21 -1.46 -10.92
C THR A 209 7.82 -0.23 -11.76
N TYR A 210 7.52 0.89 -11.09
CA TYR A 210 7.21 2.15 -11.75
C TYR A 210 8.40 2.68 -12.58
N THR A 211 9.61 2.67 -12.03
CA THR A 211 10.81 3.11 -12.77
C THR A 211 11.14 2.18 -13.94
N TYR A 212 10.93 0.86 -13.77
CA TYR A 212 11.04 -0.08 -14.90
C TYR A 212 10.06 0.26 -16.02
N LEU A 213 8.81 0.59 -15.68
CA LEU A 213 7.78 0.95 -16.65
C LEU A 213 8.15 2.23 -17.41
N ILE A 214 8.58 3.29 -16.71
CA ILE A 214 9.02 4.54 -17.35
C ILE A 214 10.24 4.31 -18.25
N ASN A 215 11.23 3.55 -17.78
CA ASN A 215 12.42 3.27 -18.58
C ASN A 215 12.06 2.48 -19.84
N TRP A 216 11.10 1.56 -19.75
CA TRP A 216 10.65 0.78 -20.88
C TRP A 216 9.89 1.65 -21.89
N SER A 217 8.98 2.53 -21.43
CA SER A 217 8.26 3.46 -22.30
C SER A 217 9.20 4.48 -22.96
N TYR A 218 10.18 5.01 -22.23
CA TYR A 218 11.20 5.91 -22.77
C TYR A 218 12.03 5.21 -23.86
N LYS A 219 12.46 3.98 -23.62
CA LYS A 219 13.18 3.19 -24.64
C LYS A 219 12.32 2.94 -25.87
N ALA A 220 11.04 2.61 -25.70
CA ALA A 220 10.12 2.41 -26.81
C ALA A 220 9.93 3.70 -27.62
N PHE A 221 9.83 4.84 -26.96
CA PHE A 221 9.75 6.15 -27.62
C PHE A 221 11.05 6.52 -28.34
N ALA A 222 12.22 6.27 -27.74
CA ALA A 222 13.51 6.60 -28.35
C ALA A 222 13.85 5.72 -29.57
N VAL A 223 13.23 4.55 -29.71
CA VAL A 223 13.39 3.66 -30.87
C VAL A 223 12.48 4.04 -32.04
N MET A 224 11.34 4.69 -31.76
CA MET A 224 10.42 5.21 -32.77
C MET A 224 10.91 6.54 -33.35
#